data_AF-A0A842KNU6-F1
#
_entry.id   AF-A0A842KNU6-F1
#
_cell.length_a   1.000
_cell.length_b   1.000
_cell.length_c   1.000
_cell.angle_alpha   90.00
_cell.angle_beta   90.00
_cell.angle_gamma   90.00
#
_symmetry.space_group_name_H-M   'P 1'
#
loop_
_entity.id
_entity.type
_entity.pdbx_description
1 polymer ?
#
loop_
_entity_poly.entity_id
_entity_poly.type
_entity_poly.pdbx_seq_one_letter_code
_entity_poly.pdbx_strand_id
1 'polypeptide(L)'
;MPRKLSKKDIDLLQQLAPEFKSLDCEGSGAPYRSILPPLANHFAASEKDFRSRLEKLNMEELQYLLLLIENGSESLGCIPTDYMQVFIDLVIEKIGEEKAEEVFRTYVEKQKC
;
A
#
# COMPACT_ATOMS: atom_id res chain seq x y z
N MET A 1 13.94 -0.01 14.86
CA MET A 1 13.78 -1.49 14.73
C MET A 1 13.08 -1.78 13.42
N PRO A 2 13.44 -2.84 12.68
CA PRO A 2 12.71 -3.19 11.45
C PRO A 2 11.28 -3.64 11.79
N ARG A 3 10.27 -2.96 11.23
CA ARG A 3 8.85 -3.37 11.34
C ARG A 3 8.70 -4.80 10.81
N LYS A 4 7.92 -5.63 11.51
CA LYS A 4 7.38 -6.89 11.00
C LYS A 4 5.92 -6.69 10.66
N LEU A 5 5.46 -7.23 9.54
CA LEU A 5 4.04 -7.25 9.21
C LEU A 5 3.30 -8.05 10.29
N SER A 6 2.22 -7.47 10.81
CA SER A 6 1.30 -8.17 11.70
C SER A 6 0.49 -9.19 10.91
N LYS A 7 -0.20 -10.11 11.61
CA LYS A 7 -1.12 -11.05 10.95
C LYS A 7 -2.16 -10.33 10.08
N LYS A 8 -2.70 -9.21 10.56
CA LYS A 8 -3.66 -8.38 9.82
C LYS A 8 -3.06 -7.80 8.53
N ASP A 9 -1.80 -7.38 8.58
CA ASP A 9 -1.11 -6.85 7.39
C ASP A 9 -0.91 -7.95 6.32
N ILE A 10 -0.58 -9.17 6.77
CA ILE A 10 -0.40 -10.35 5.91
C ILE A 10 -1.72 -10.75 5.27
N ASP A 11 -2.79 -10.84 6.06
CA ASP A 11 -4.13 -11.20 5.58
C ASP A 11 -4.60 -10.19 4.52
N LEU A 12 -4.37 -8.89 4.74
CA LEU A 12 -4.70 -7.83 3.79
C LEU A 12 -3.88 -7.92 2.50
N LEU A 13 -2.57 -8.21 2.60
CA LEU A 13 -1.73 -8.43 1.42
C LEU A 13 -2.15 -9.68 0.63
N GLN A 14 -2.52 -10.78 1.31
CA GLN A 14 -3.04 -11.99 0.66
C GLN A 14 -4.37 -11.75 -0.05
N GLN A 15 -5.24 -10.90 0.50
CA GLN A 15 -6.49 -10.52 -0.16
C GLN A 15 -6.24 -9.74 -1.45
N LEU A 16 -5.27 -8.82 -1.42
CA LEU A 16 -4.89 -7.99 -2.57
C LEU A 16 -4.11 -8.78 -3.63
N ALA A 17 -3.26 -9.71 -3.19
CA ALA A 17 -2.40 -10.56 -3.99
C ALA A 17 -2.50 -12.02 -3.51
N PRO A 18 -3.50 -12.80 -3.98
CA PRO A 18 -3.64 -14.21 -3.60
C PRO A 18 -2.45 -15.10 -4.00
N GLU A 19 -1.63 -14.65 -4.96
CA GLU A 19 -0.37 -15.25 -5.34
C GLU A 19 0.74 -15.09 -4.28
N PHE A 20 0.54 -14.22 -3.28
CA PHE A 20 1.44 -14.04 -2.16
C PHE A 20 1.37 -15.26 -1.21
N LYS A 21 2.30 -16.20 -1.40
CA LYS A 21 2.34 -17.47 -0.67
C LYS A 21 3.21 -17.45 0.60
N SER A 22 4.14 -16.51 0.72
CA SER A 22 5.06 -16.43 1.87
C SER A 22 5.69 -15.06 2.02
N LEU A 23 6.01 -14.69 3.27
CA LEU A 23 6.76 -13.47 3.64
C LEU A 23 8.20 -13.44 3.09
N ASP A 24 8.68 -14.55 2.55
CA ASP A 24 10.01 -14.68 1.99
C ASP A 24 10.06 -13.99 0.62
N CYS A 25 10.61 -12.77 0.59
CA CYS A 25 10.99 -12.13 -0.66
C CYS A 25 12.12 -12.97 -1.29
N GLU A 26 11.83 -13.69 -2.37
CA GLU A 26 12.78 -14.60 -3.05
C GLU A 26 14.09 -13.90 -3.47
N GLY A 27 14.10 -12.57 -3.58
CA GLY A 27 15.28 -11.78 -3.93
C GLY A 27 16.16 -11.31 -2.77
N SER A 28 15.70 -11.36 -1.51
CA SER A 28 16.45 -10.74 -0.38
C SER A 28 16.37 -11.47 0.96
N GLY A 29 15.45 -12.44 1.14
CA GLY A 29 15.26 -13.15 2.41
C GLY A 29 14.80 -12.26 3.58
N ALA A 30 14.48 -10.99 3.32
CA ALA A 30 13.94 -10.07 4.31
C ALA A 30 12.40 -10.06 4.25
N PRO A 31 11.71 -10.08 5.40
CA PRO A 31 10.26 -9.98 5.40
C PRO A 31 9.82 -8.63 4.86
N TYR A 32 8.75 -8.62 4.07
CA TYR A 32 8.07 -7.37 3.68
C TYR A 32 7.76 -6.54 4.91
N ARG A 33 7.85 -5.21 4.77
CA ARG A 33 7.63 -4.24 5.85
C ARG A 33 6.50 -3.25 5.56
N SER A 34 5.96 -3.32 4.35
CA SER A 34 4.90 -2.46 3.84
C SER A 34 4.05 -3.28 2.88
N ILE A 35 2.82 -2.85 2.64
CA ILE A 35 1.80 -3.54 1.85
C ILE A 35 1.72 -2.97 0.44
N LEU A 36 1.69 -1.64 0.31
CA LEU A 36 1.55 -0.92 -0.96
C LEU A 36 2.79 -1.04 -1.86
N PRO A 37 4.05 -0.86 -1.38
CA PRO A 37 5.22 -1.03 -2.24
C PRO A 37 5.32 -2.40 -2.92
N PRO A 38 5.17 -3.55 -2.22
CA PRO A 38 5.22 -4.83 -2.90
C PRO A 38 4.01 -5.05 -3.80
N LEU A 39 2.82 -4.55 -3.41
CA LEU A 39 1.65 -4.61 -4.28
C LEU A 39 1.88 -3.87 -5.60
N ALA A 40 2.41 -2.64 -5.56
CA ALA A 40 2.66 -1.83 -6.74
C ALA A 40 3.82 -2.36 -7.60
N ASN A 41 4.92 -2.83 -6.98
CA ASN A 41 6.14 -3.18 -7.72
C ASN A 41 6.27 -4.67 -8.09
N HIS A 42 5.62 -5.57 -7.35
CA HIS A 42 5.81 -7.02 -7.54
C HIS A 42 4.54 -7.74 -8.00
N PHE A 43 3.36 -7.30 -7.57
CA PHE A 43 2.12 -8.02 -7.84
C PHE A 43 1.26 -7.34 -8.91
N ALA A 44 1.22 -6.01 -8.92
CA ALA A 44 0.45 -5.28 -9.91
C ALA A 44 1.15 -5.30 -11.27
N ALA A 45 0.45 -5.75 -12.30
CA ALA A 45 0.96 -5.77 -13.67
C ALA A 45 0.80 -4.41 -14.40
N SER A 46 -0.10 -3.55 -13.89
CA SER A 46 -0.38 -2.21 -14.43
C SER A 46 -1.12 -1.37 -13.38
N GLU A 47 -1.22 -0.05 -13.62
CA GLU A 47 -2.06 0.87 -12.85
C GLU A 47 -3.52 0.38 -12.70
N LYS A 48 -4.08 -0.19 -13.78
CA LYS A 48 -5.45 -0.73 -13.77
C LYS A 48 -5.56 -1.96 -12.88
N ASP A 49 -4.57 -2.85 -12.94
CA ASP A 49 -4.51 -4.04 -12.09
C ASP A 49 -4.34 -3.63 -10.62
N PHE A 50 -3.46 -2.65 -10.35
CA PHE A 50 -3.29 -2.08 -9.03
C PHE A 50 -4.60 -1.52 -8.46
N ARG A 51 -5.33 -0.72 -9.24
CA ARG A 51 -6.64 -0.20 -8.85
C ARG A 51 -7.62 -1.32 -8.54
N SER A 52 -7.76 -2.30 -9.45
CA SER A 52 -8.70 -3.41 -9.28
C SER A 52 -8.39 -4.25 -8.05
N ARG A 53 -7.11 -4.40 -7.68
CA ARG A 53 -6.71 -5.05 -6.43
C ARG A 53 -7.15 -4.23 -5.23
N LEU A 54 -6.85 -2.93 -5.20
CA LEU A 54 -7.23 -2.05 -4.10
C LEU A 54 -8.76 -1.93 -3.92
N GLU A 55 -9.53 -2.03 -5.00
CA GLU A 55 -11.01 -2.03 -4.95
C GLU A 55 -11.58 -3.27 -4.23
N LYS A 56 -10.78 -4.32 -4.01
CA LYS A 56 -11.18 -5.46 -3.17
C LYS A 56 -11.21 -5.13 -1.69
N LEU A 57 -10.56 -4.04 -1.27
CA LEU A 57 -10.58 -3.60 0.13
C LEU A 57 -11.96 -3.05 0.48
N ASN A 58 -12.48 -3.50 1.61
CA ASN A 58 -13.62 -2.83 2.21
C ASN A 58 -13.19 -1.50 2.87
N MET A 59 -14.16 -0.72 3.33
CA MET A 59 -13.91 0.60 3.91
C MET A 59 -13.02 0.54 5.16
N GLU A 60 -13.20 -0.46 6.02
CA GLU A 60 -12.41 -0.62 7.25
C GLU A 60 -10.95 -1.00 6.96
N GLU A 61 -10.73 -1.83 5.95
CA GLU A 61 -9.41 -2.23 5.48
C GLU A 61 -8.67 -1.07 4.82
N LEU A 62 -9.38 -0.27 4.02
CA LEU A 62 -8.83 0.96 3.44
C LEU A 62 -8.46 1.97 4.53
N GLN A 63 -9.32 2.18 5.53
CA GLN A 63 -9.02 3.04 6.68
C GLN A 63 -7.83 2.51 7.48
N TYR A 64 -7.72 1.19 7.65
CA TYR A 64 -6.56 0.59 8.30
C TYR A 64 -5.27 0.87 7.54
N LEU A 65 -5.28 0.75 6.21
CA LEU A 65 -4.14 1.08 5.36
C LEU A 65 -3.73 2.55 5.51
N LEU A 66 -4.70 3.46 5.54
CA LEU A 66 -4.48 4.89 5.75
C LEU A 66 -3.86 5.20 7.12
N LEU A 67 -4.34 4.54 8.17
CA LEU A 67 -3.76 4.65 9.51
C LEU A 67 -2.30 4.19 9.54
N LEU A 68 -1.95 3.14 8.79
CA LEU A 68 -0.56 2.68 8.67
C LEU A 68 0.33 3.70 7.95
N ILE A 69 -0.20 4.43 6.98
CA ILE A 69 0.52 5.52 6.30
C ILE A 69 0.75 6.68 7.27
N GLU A 70 -0.29 7.10 7.98
CA GLU A 70 -0.23 8.20 8.95
C GLU A 70 0.76 7.94 10.08
N ASN A 71 0.77 6.71 10.61
CA ASN A 71 1.69 6.34 11.69
C ASN A 71 3.11 6.02 11.19
N GLY A 72 3.36 6.16 9.87
CA GLY A 72 4.65 5.93 9.23
C GLY A 72 5.09 4.46 9.16
N SER A 73 4.21 3.53 9.50
CA SER A 73 4.49 2.11 9.39
C SER A 73 4.45 1.65 7.93
N GLU A 74 3.57 2.25 7.13
CA GLU A 74 3.48 2.01 5.69
C GLU A 74 4.37 3.01 4.94
N SER A 75 5.29 2.50 4.12
CA SER A 75 6.16 3.33 3.30
C SER A 75 5.52 3.58 1.94
N LEU A 76 5.44 4.84 1.53
CA LEU A 76 5.03 5.21 0.17
C LEU A 76 6.22 5.49 -0.76
N GLY A 77 7.46 5.51 -0.23
CA GLY A 77 8.63 6.04 -0.95
C GLY A 77 9.11 5.17 -2.12
N CYS A 78 8.65 3.93 -2.24
CA CYS A 78 9.01 3.04 -3.35
C CYS A 78 7.84 2.82 -4.31
N ILE A 79 6.77 3.60 -4.22
CA ILE A 79 5.61 3.48 -5.11
C ILE A 79 5.82 4.41 -6.30
N PRO A 80 5.69 3.93 -7.55
CA PRO A 80 5.75 4.80 -8.72
C PRO A 80 4.62 5.85 -8.72
N THR A 81 4.89 7.05 -9.23
CA THR A 81 3.92 8.16 -9.19
C THR A 81 2.59 7.84 -9.85
N ASP A 82 2.59 7.09 -10.96
CA ASP A 82 1.35 6.72 -11.66
C ASP A 82 0.47 5.81 -10.78
N TYR A 83 1.08 4.89 -10.03
CA TYR A 83 0.39 4.02 -9.08
C TYR A 83 -0.06 4.81 -7.84
N MET A 84 0.72 5.79 -7.42
CA MET A 84 0.33 6.67 -6.33
C MET A 84 -0.90 7.49 -6.70
N GLN A 85 -0.98 8.03 -7.92
CA GLN A 85 -2.15 8.76 -8.40
C GLN A 85 -3.41 7.88 -8.34
N VAL A 86 -3.31 6.64 -8.81
CA VAL A 86 -4.41 5.66 -8.72
C VAL A 86 -4.89 5.45 -7.28
N PHE A 87 -3.96 5.36 -6.32
CA PHE A 87 -4.32 5.21 -4.91
C PHE A 87 -4.99 6.47 -4.35
N ILE A 88 -4.49 7.66 -4.68
CA ILE A 88 -5.10 8.93 -4.29
C ILE A 88 -6.52 9.04 -4.81
N ASP A 89 -6.75 8.76 -6.10
CA ASP A 89 -8.08 8.81 -6.71
C ASP A 89 -9.06 7.86 -5.99
N LEU A 90 -8.61 6.65 -5.65
CA LEU A 90 -9.42 5.70 -4.89
C LEU A 90 -9.76 6.22 -3.48
N VAL A 91 -8.81 6.86 -2.79
CA VAL A 91 -9.04 7.44 -1.45
C VAL A 91 -10.03 8.60 -1.53
N ILE A 92 -9.93 9.46 -2.56
CA ILE A 92 -10.90 10.53 -2.82
C ILE A 92 -12.31 9.93 -2.98
N GLU A 93 -12.45 8.91 -3.82
CA GLU A 93 -13.75 8.30 -4.12
C GLU A 93 -14.38 7.57 -2.92
N LYS A 94 -13.57 6.92 -2.07
CA LYS A 94 -14.05 6.04 -1.00
C LYS A 94 -14.11 6.71 0.37
N ILE A 95 -13.23 7.66 0.65
CA ILE A 95 -13.04 8.27 1.97
C ILE A 95 -13.27 9.79 1.90
N GLY A 96 -12.68 10.46 0.91
CA GLY A 96 -12.83 11.89 0.68
C GLY A 96 -11.51 12.60 0.39
N GLU A 97 -11.62 13.82 -0.15
CA GLU A 97 -10.48 14.64 -0.59
C GLU A 97 -9.51 14.98 0.54
N GLU A 98 -10.00 15.35 1.72
CA GLU A 98 -9.15 15.71 2.87
C GLU A 98 -8.15 14.61 3.22
N LYS A 99 -8.63 13.36 3.31
CA LYS A 99 -7.76 12.22 3.62
C LYS A 99 -6.78 11.91 2.48
N ALA A 100 -7.20 12.10 1.24
CA ALA A 100 -6.33 11.91 0.09
C ALA A 100 -5.19 12.94 0.06
N GLU A 101 -5.47 14.20 0.41
CA GLU A 101 -4.45 15.24 0.54
C GLU A 101 -3.40 14.93 1.61
N GLU A 102 -3.81 14.39 2.76
CA GLU A 102 -2.89 13.96 3.83
C GLU A 102 -1.94 12.86 3.36
N VAL A 103 -2.47 11.87 2.64
CA VAL A 103 -1.70 10.77 2.05
C VAL A 103 -0.73 11.31 1.00
N PHE A 104 -1.19 12.19 0.12
CA PHE A 104 -0.37 12.78 -0.93
C PHE A 104 0.78 13.62 -0.35
N ARG A 105 0.50 14.40 0.70
CA ARG A 105 1.53 15.15 1.43
C ARG A 105 2.59 14.22 2.00
N THR A 106 2.18 13.14 2.64
CA THR A 106 3.08 12.10 3.18
C THR A 106 3.96 11.51 2.07
N TYR A 107 3.39 11.21 0.90
CA TYR A 107 4.14 10.72 -0.25
C TYR A 107 5.21 11.72 -0.73
N VAL A 108 4.83 12.99 -0.91
CA VAL A 108 5.75 14.05 -1.36
C VAL A 108 6.88 14.28 -0.36
N GLU A 109 6.59 14.27 0.94
CA GLU A 109 7.61 14.43 1.98
C GLU A 109 8.64 13.28 1.96
N LYS A 110 8.19 12.05 1.72
CA LYS A 110 9.07 10.87 1.63
C LYS A 110 9.97 10.86 0.40
N GLN A 111 9.60 11.56 -0.67
CA GLN A 111 10.44 11.69 -1.88
C GLN A 111 11.52 12.77 -1.79
N LYS A 112 11.43 13.67 -0.80
CA LYS A 112 12.40 14.76 -0.62
C LYS A 112 13.63 14.37 0.21
N CYS A 113 13.68 13.15 0.73
CA CYS A 113 14.79 12.63 1.54
C CYS A 113 15.70 11.68 0.76
#